data_AF-A0A2V3WD83-F1
#
_entry.id   AF-A0A2V3WD83-F1
#
_cell.length_a   1.000
_cell.length_b   1.000
_cell.length_c   1.000
_cell.angle_alpha   90.00
_cell.angle_beta   90.00
_cell.angle_gamma   90.00
#
_symmetry.space_group_name_H-M   'P 1'
#
loop_
_entity.id
_entity.type
_entity.pdbx_description
1 polymer ?
#
loop_
_entity_poly.entity_id
_entity_poly.type
_entity_poly.pdbx_seq_one_letter_code
_entity_poly.pdbx_strand_id
1 'polypeptide(L)'
;MRNFIAFDIGGTLIKYGVLTDKGNFLERSETATKAELGGPEVLRKVKEIGDELIGRYSISGICISTAGQVDSKKGEILYASSLIPEYTGTPIKKELEAYFRLPVEVENDVNCAGLAESWIGKGRDAKSLFCLTVGTGIGGSYIIDNKLHTGHSYSGGEIGYIPIEGDQFQELASTRILIQNVARRKEVFEESIDGKIIFDNARKGDKVCIEEIDRLVYYLSKGIATIAYMMNPEMIVIGGGITNQRDYLYPLIKKQLKKDIIPAILKKTKIEIAGNLNDAGMIGALRYFLLQESMQPFNKITTLMESNRHKLTKGESMIATYIMKNMNDVPNNTISEMAQKINVSESMITRFCKKLDIGSYSKLRLMAKEAIIGTRLHDKTDTSSLVEVKQGYVDILSKLETLNETLDFAALMNQFTLSDRLFLYGTGEMEYVNQLIKYKLMQRGILVDAFSSKYEMETSKHVLQPEMIVIGLSLSGYDKEIMEMLKFASEMGCMTIGITSQQDSPISNISDLSLLLPSKDDVDNFRGSISEASILFLLEVLFKELQNTNYKKVHK
;
A
#
# COMPACT_ATOMS: atom_id res chain seq x y z
N MET A 1 -16.16 -8.39 1.84
CA MET A 1 -15.91 -7.27 0.91
C MET A 1 -16.61 -6.06 1.50
N ARG A 2 -15.89 -4.95 1.74
CA ARG A 2 -16.47 -3.76 2.39
C ARG A 2 -17.15 -2.86 1.37
N ASN A 3 -18.24 -2.21 1.76
CA ASN A 3 -18.98 -1.28 0.92
C ASN A 3 -18.92 0.15 1.50
N PHE A 4 -18.88 1.14 0.62
CA PHE A 4 -18.76 2.54 0.96
C PHE A 4 -19.78 3.34 0.17
N ILE A 5 -20.38 4.35 0.80
CA ILE A 5 -21.15 5.34 0.06
C ILE A 5 -20.17 6.39 -0.44
N ALA A 6 -20.18 6.69 -1.74
CA ALA A 6 -19.46 7.82 -2.27
C ALA A 6 -20.42 8.90 -2.78
N PHE A 7 -20.09 10.14 -2.48
CA PHE A 7 -20.75 11.33 -3.02
C PHE A 7 -19.74 12.14 -3.83
N ASP A 8 -20.19 12.69 -4.96
CA ASP A 8 -19.48 13.69 -5.74
C ASP A 8 -20.38 14.91 -5.88
N ILE A 9 -20.11 15.92 -5.04
CA ILE A 9 -20.92 17.13 -4.87
C ILE A 9 -20.42 18.20 -5.83
N GLY A 10 -21.05 18.27 -7.00
CA GLY A 10 -20.85 19.34 -7.97
C GLY A 10 -21.85 20.49 -7.81
N GLY A 11 -21.61 21.60 -8.51
CA GLY A 11 -22.50 22.77 -8.47
C GLY A 11 -23.89 22.52 -9.09
N THR A 12 -24.02 21.57 -10.01
CA THR A 12 -25.29 21.28 -10.70
C THR A 12 -25.93 19.96 -10.25
N LEU A 13 -25.10 18.92 -10.10
CA LEU A 13 -25.52 17.57 -9.74
C LEU A 13 -24.71 17.07 -8.54
N ILE A 14 -25.38 16.33 -7.66
CA ILE A 14 -24.75 15.43 -6.70
C ILE A 14 -24.85 14.04 -7.30
N LYS A 15 -23.71 13.47 -7.67
CA LYS A 15 -23.64 12.06 -8.04
C LYS A 15 -23.34 11.24 -6.80
N TYR A 16 -23.92 10.05 -6.71
CA TYR A 16 -23.72 9.19 -5.56
C TYR A 16 -23.83 7.72 -5.93
N GLY A 17 -23.27 6.88 -5.10
CA GLY A 17 -23.31 5.44 -5.32
C GLY A 17 -22.72 4.64 -4.18
N VAL A 18 -22.83 3.33 -4.29
CA VAL A 18 -22.21 2.39 -3.37
C VAL A 18 -21.07 1.69 -4.10
N LEU A 19 -19.86 1.77 -3.54
CA LEU A 19 -18.66 1.14 -4.09
C LEU A 19 -18.11 0.09 -3.13
N THR A 20 -17.48 -0.92 -3.71
CA THR A 20 -16.67 -1.91 -2.97
C THR A 20 -15.29 -1.33 -2.63
N ASP A 21 -14.58 -1.93 -1.69
CA ASP A 21 -13.16 -1.64 -1.38
C ASP A 21 -12.18 -1.73 -2.57
N LYS A 22 -12.61 -2.28 -3.71
CA LYS A 22 -11.86 -2.32 -4.97
C LYS A 22 -12.24 -1.23 -5.97
N GLY A 23 -13.16 -0.33 -5.63
CA GLY A 23 -13.64 0.72 -6.53
C GLY A 23 -14.70 0.28 -7.54
N ASN A 24 -15.27 -0.93 -7.40
CA ASN A 24 -16.39 -1.36 -8.26
C ASN A 24 -17.71 -0.81 -7.74
N PHE A 25 -18.56 -0.28 -8.63
CA PHE A 25 -19.90 0.19 -8.32
C PHE A 25 -20.88 -0.97 -8.15
N LEU A 26 -21.63 -0.95 -7.05
CA LEU A 26 -22.83 -1.76 -6.82
C LEU A 26 -24.09 -0.99 -7.26
N GLU A 27 -24.09 0.32 -7.04
CA GLU A 27 -25.17 1.22 -7.40
C GLU A 27 -24.60 2.61 -7.74
N ARG A 28 -25.26 3.30 -8.67
CA ARG A 28 -24.94 4.68 -9.06
C ARG A 28 -26.22 5.42 -9.42
N SER A 29 -26.31 6.68 -9.00
CA SER A 29 -27.42 7.58 -9.31
C SER A 29 -26.94 9.03 -9.21
N GLU A 30 -27.79 9.96 -9.61
CA GLU A 30 -27.54 11.39 -9.53
C GLU A 30 -28.81 12.16 -9.18
N THR A 31 -28.65 13.32 -8.55
CA THR A 31 -29.74 14.24 -8.26
C THR A 31 -29.29 15.69 -8.44
N ALA A 32 -30.24 16.60 -8.65
CA ALA A 32 -29.93 18.02 -8.74
C ALA A 32 -29.39 18.55 -7.39
N THR A 33 -28.25 19.24 -7.43
CA THR A 33 -27.66 19.86 -6.23
C THR A 33 -28.61 20.90 -5.65
N LYS A 34 -29.24 21.72 -6.50
CA LYS A 34 -29.93 22.96 -6.10
C LYS A 34 -29.01 23.86 -5.28
N ALA A 35 -27.83 24.14 -5.85
CA ALA A 35 -26.74 24.87 -5.20
C ALA A 35 -27.17 26.24 -4.66
N GLU A 36 -28.15 26.88 -5.30
CA GLU A 36 -28.75 28.15 -4.90
C GLU A 36 -29.40 28.12 -3.51
N LEU A 37 -29.77 26.94 -3.00
CA LEU A 37 -30.34 26.75 -1.66
C LEU A 37 -29.28 26.63 -0.56
N GLY A 38 -28.00 26.59 -0.93
CA GLY A 38 -26.87 26.69 -0.02
C GLY A 38 -26.38 25.39 0.61
N GLY A 39 -25.28 25.50 1.35
CA GLY A 39 -24.58 24.38 1.98
C GLY A 39 -25.42 23.51 2.92
N PRO A 40 -26.28 24.10 3.79
CA PRO A 40 -27.16 23.32 4.65
C PRO A 40 -28.12 22.40 3.88
N GLU A 41 -28.67 22.87 2.76
CA GLU A 41 -29.57 22.07 1.92
C GLU A 41 -28.83 20.95 1.20
N VAL A 42 -27.60 21.21 0.72
CA VAL A 42 -26.72 20.19 0.15
C VAL A 42 -26.48 19.08 1.17
N LEU A 43 -26.14 19.42 2.42
CA LEU A 43 -25.95 18.43 3.48
C LEU A 43 -27.23 17.68 3.85
N ARG A 44 -28.39 18.36 3.86
CA ARG A 44 -29.69 17.71 4.08
C ARG A 44 -29.92 16.61 3.04
N LYS A 45 -29.67 16.87 1.77
CA LYS A 45 -29.80 15.87 0.69
C LYS A 45 -28.82 14.72 0.82
N VAL A 46 -27.55 15.02 1.15
CA VAL A 46 -26.53 13.98 1.40
C VAL A 46 -26.98 13.07 2.54
N LYS A 47 -27.62 13.60 3.59
CA LYS A 47 -28.20 12.81 4.68
C LYS A 47 -29.35 11.92 4.20
N GLU A 48 -30.31 12.48 3.47
CA GLU A 48 -31.46 11.72 2.94
C GLU A 48 -31.02 10.55 2.05
N ILE A 49 -30.09 10.79 1.14
CA ILE A 49 -29.54 9.76 0.26
C ILE A 49 -28.75 8.72 1.08
N GLY A 50 -27.97 9.18 2.07
CA GLY A 50 -27.20 8.29 2.93
C GLY A 50 -28.09 7.35 3.75
N ASP A 51 -29.19 7.84 4.32
CA ASP A 51 -30.17 7.01 5.04
C ASP A 51 -30.77 5.93 4.13
N GLU A 52 -31.15 6.31 2.91
CA GLU A 52 -31.70 5.37 1.92
C GLU A 52 -30.70 4.24 1.59
N LEU A 53 -29.44 4.57 1.39
CA LEU A 53 -28.40 3.61 1.03
C LEU A 53 -27.98 2.74 2.22
N ILE A 54 -27.89 3.30 3.43
CA ILE A 54 -27.59 2.54 4.66
C ILE A 54 -28.72 1.55 4.98
N GLY A 55 -29.97 1.90 4.67
CA GLY A 55 -31.11 0.97 4.78
C GLY A 55 -31.02 -0.24 3.85
N ARG A 56 -30.24 -0.16 2.76
CA ARG A 56 -30.13 -1.20 1.72
C ARG A 56 -28.80 -1.97 1.75
N TYR A 57 -27.73 -1.36 2.26
CA TYR A 57 -26.38 -1.93 2.23
C TYR A 57 -25.69 -1.83 3.59
N SER A 58 -24.84 -2.81 3.91
CA SER A 58 -23.91 -2.69 5.05
C SER A 58 -22.74 -1.81 4.65
N ILE A 59 -22.68 -0.60 5.22
CA ILE A 59 -21.70 0.44 4.86
C ILE A 59 -20.59 0.55 5.91
N SER A 60 -19.35 0.62 5.45
CA SER A 60 -18.14 0.75 6.28
C SER A 60 -17.66 2.20 6.43
N GLY A 61 -18.08 3.10 5.54
CA GLY A 61 -17.70 4.52 5.59
C GLY A 61 -18.35 5.33 4.47
N ILE A 62 -18.25 6.65 4.58
CA ILE A 62 -18.76 7.61 3.59
C ILE A 62 -17.58 8.41 3.04
N CYS A 63 -17.51 8.51 1.71
CA CYS A 63 -16.44 9.15 0.98
C CYS A 63 -17.01 10.32 0.17
N ILE A 64 -16.43 11.51 0.29
CA ILE A 64 -16.98 12.72 -0.33
C ILE A 64 -15.92 13.39 -1.20
N SER A 65 -16.23 13.48 -2.49
CA SER A 65 -15.65 14.41 -3.46
C SER A 65 -16.52 15.66 -3.47
N THR A 66 -15.91 16.83 -3.42
CA THR A 66 -16.67 18.09 -3.39
C THR A 66 -15.99 19.22 -4.12
N ALA A 67 -16.81 20.11 -4.70
CA ALA A 67 -16.36 21.42 -5.15
C ALA A 67 -15.83 22.27 -3.99
N GLY A 68 -14.91 23.19 -4.32
CA GLY A 68 -14.29 24.10 -3.36
C GLY A 68 -13.00 23.55 -2.74
N GLN A 69 -12.30 24.42 -2.03
CA GLN A 69 -11.10 24.10 -1.28
C GLN A 69 -11.48 23.43 0.04
N VAL A 70 -10.81 22.34 0.38
CA VAL A 70 -11.12 21.51 1.55
C VAL A 70 -9.91 21.50 2.49
N ASP A 71 -10.14 21.72 3.79
CA ASP A 71 -9.20 21.32 4.83
C ASP A 71 -9.37 19.81 4.99
N SER A 72 -8.61 19.01 4.24
CA SER A 72 -8.81 17.56 4.19
C SER A 72 -8.57 16.89 5.55
N LYS A 73 -7.85 17.55 6.49
CA LYS A 73 -7.67 17.05 7.85
C LYS A 73 -8.96 17.16 8.67
N LYS A 74 -9.67 18.28 8.56
CA LYS A 74 -10.95 18.51 9.26
C LYS A 74 -12.16 18.03 8.48
N GLY A 75 -12.05 17.89 7.16
CA GLY A 75 -13.15 17.70 6.23
C GLY A 75 -14.13 18.88 6.23
N GLU A 76 -13.59 20.10 6.22
CA GLU A 76 -14.33 21.38 6.23
C GLU A 76 -14.05 22.14 4.93
N ILE A 77 -15.07 22.83 4.39
CA ILE A 77 -14.90 23.68 3.21
C ILE A 77 -14.20 24.99 3.60
N LEU A 78 -12.96 25.18 3.16
CA LEU A 78 -12.18 26.40 3.41
C LEU A 78 -12.66 27.58 2.57
N TYR A 79 -12.98 27.31 1.31
CA TYR A 79 -13.44 28.31 0.37
C TYR A 79 -14.22 27.64 -0.77
N ALA A 80 -15.39 28.18 -1.09
CA ALA A 80 -16.14 27.79 -2.25
C ALA A 80 -16.64 29.02 -3.02
N SER A 81 -16.90 28.83 -4.30
CA SER A 81 -17.55 29.85 -5.13
C SER A 81 -18.93 30.21 -4.56
N SER A 82 -19.38 31.44 -4.81
CA SER A 82 -20.72 31.93 -4.43
C SER A 82 -21.89 31.16 -5.08
N LEU A 83 -21.62 30.21 -5.98
CA LEU A 83 -22.60 29.30 -6.56
C LEU A 83 -23.34 28.48 -5.50
N ILE A 84 -22.69 28.12 -4.39
CA ILE A 84 -23.32 27.45 -3.25
C ILE A 84 -23.24 28.40 -2.05
N PRO A 85 -24.29 29.18 -1.75
CA PRO A 85 -24.30 30.06 -0.59
C PRO A 85 -24.04 29.30 0.71
N GLU A 86 -23.35 29.93 1.67
CA GLU A 86 -23.07 29.33 2.98
C GLU A 86 -22.31 28.00 2.94
N TYR A 87 -21.65 27.67 1.82
CA TYR A 87 -20.87 26.43 1.73
C TYR A 87 -19.52 26.55 2.41
N THR A 88 -18.86 27.70 2.27
CA THR A 88 -17.63 28.03 3.01
C THR A 88 -17.87 27.96 4.51
N GLY A 89 -17.02 27.24 5.23
CA GLY A 89 -17.12 26.97 6.67
C GLY A 89 -17.98 25.75 7.03
N THR A 90 -18.55 25.05 6.06
CA THR A 90 -19.38 23.85 6.32
C THR A 90 -18.50 22.69 6.81
N PRO A 91 -18.72 22.16 8.04
CA PRO A 91 -17.90 21.10 8.62
C PRO A 91 -18.42 19.70 8.23
N ILE A 92 -18.40 19.40 6.93
CA ILE A 92 -19.02 18.21 6.32
C ILE A 92 -18.69 16.92 7.08
N LYS A 93 -17.39 16.63 7.30
CA LYS A 93 -16.95 15.41 7.98
C LYS A 93 -17.56 15.29 9.37
N LYS A 94 -17.38 16.31 10.21
CA LYS A 94 -17.86 16.32 11.60
C LYS A 94 -19.37 16.12 11.68
N GLU A 95 -20.11 16.79 10.79
CA GLU A 95 -21.57 16.73 10.79
C GLU A 95 -22.09 15.35 10.38
N LEU A 96 -21.52 14.76 9.34
CA LEU A 96 -21.94 13.45 8.83
C LEU A 96 -21.47 12.30 9.72
N GLU A 97 -20.28 12.39 10.34
CA GLU A 97 -19.82 11.42 11.35
C GLU A 97 -20.76 11.41 12.58
N ALA A 98 -21.17 12.61 13.03
CA ALA A 98 -22.09 12.73 14.16
C ALA A 98 -23.48 12.14 13.84
N TYR A 99 -23.95 12.33 12.60
CA TYR A 99 -25.25 11.87 12.13
C TYR A 99 -25.28 10.35 11.89
N PHE A 100 -24.37 9.84 11.05
CA PHE A 100 -24.38 8.44 10.62
C PHE A 100 -23.64 7.48 11.53
N ARG A 101 -22.80 7.98 12.46
CA ARG A 101 -21.90 7.17 13.28
C ARG A 101 -20.97 6.27 12.46
N LEU A 102 -20.63 6.72 11.26
CA LEU A 102 -19.69 6.09 10.34
C LEU A 102 -18.50 7.02 10.10
N PRO A 103 -17.31 6.49 9.81
CA PRO A 103 -16.18 7.33 9.41
C PRO A 103 -16.50 8.07 8.11
N VAL A 104 -16.07 9.33 8.01
CA VAL A 104 -16.27 10.16 6.82
C VAL A 104 -14.95 10.78 6.39
N GLU A 105 -14.63 10.73 5.11
CA GLU A 105 -13.50 11.47 4.56
C GLU A 105 -13.96 12.35 3.40
N VAL A 106 -13.40 13.56 3.34
CA VAL A 106 -13.83 14.63 2.42
C VAL A 106 -12.60 15.19 1.73
N GLU A 107 -12.65 15.30 0.41
CA GLU A 107 -11.57 15.84 -0.41
C GLU A 107 -12.13 16.61 -1.62
N ASN A 108 -11.33 17.54 -2.14
CA ASN A 108 -11.64 18.29 -3.35
C ASN A 108 -11.81 17.37 -4.57
N ASP A 109 -12.71 17.75 -5.47
CA ASP A 109 -13.08 17.04 -6.69
C ASP A 109 -11.92 16.78 -7.66
N VAL A 110 -11.06 17.77 -7.89
CA VAL A 110 -9.88 17.64 -8.76
C VAL A 110 -8.85 16.69 -8.14
N ASN A 111 -8.67 16.76 -6.82
CA ASN A 111 -7.83 15.82 -6.08
C ASN A 111 -8.36 14.38 -6.14
N CYS A 112 -9.67 14.22 -6.00
CA CYS A 112 -10.33 12.92 -6.18
C CYS A 112 -10.12 12.39 -7.61
N ALA A 113 -10.30 13.23 -8.63
CA ALA A 113 -10.08 12.83 -10.01
C ALA A 113 -8.64 12.34 -10.25
N GLY A 114 -7.64 13.04 -9.69
CA GLY A 114 -6.25 12.60 -9.73
C GLY A 114 -6.03 11.25 -9.06
N LEU A 115 -6.60 11.06 -7.86
CA LEU A 115 -6.47 9.81 -7.10
C LEU A 115 -7.14 8.62 -7.81
N ALA A 116 -8.26 8.84 -8.48
CA ALA A 116 -8.91 7.82 -9.29
C ALA A 116 -8.03 7.39 -10.47
N GLU A 117 -7.42 8.35 -11.17
CA GLU A 117 -6.53 8.08 -12.30
C GLU A 117 -5.22 7.40 -11.88
N SER A 118 -4.67 7.76 -10.72
CA SER A 118 -3.48 7.10 -10.16
C SER A 118 -3.78 5.73 -9.55
N TRP A 119 -5.05 5.39 -9.28
CA TRP A 119 -5.39 4.10 -8.66
C TRP A 119 -5.85 3.05 -9.65
N ILE A 120 -6.93 3.33 -10.39
CA ILE A 120 -7.53 2.37 -11.33
C ILE A 120 -7.56 2.89 -12.77
N GLY A 121 -7.14 4.14 -12.99
CA GLY A 121 -7.10 4.76 -14.30
C GLY A 121 -5.77 4.60 -15.04
N LYS A 122 -5.49 5.57 -15.93
CA LYS A 122 -4.32 5.52 -16.82
C LYS A 122 -2.99 5.70 -16.10
N GLY A 123 -3.04 6.27 -14.91
CA GLY A 123 -1.89 6.58 -14.07
C GLY A 123 -1.47 5.50 -13.09
N ARG A 124 -2.14 4.34 -13.04
CA ARG A 124 -1.90 3.30 -12.04
C ARG A 124 -0.45 2.84 -11.88
N ASP A 125 0.32 2.90 -12.97
CA ASP A 125 1.71 2.45 -13.03
C ASP A 125 2.71 3.61 -12.95
N ALA A 126 2.25 4.85 -12.80
CA ALA A 126 3.09 6.05 -12.71
C ALA A 126 3.39 6.40 -11.26
N LYS A 127 4.67 6.62 -10.93
CA LYS A 127 5.08 7.04 -9.58
C LYS A 127 4.84 8.52 -9.32
N SER A 128 4.87 9.34 -10.37
CA SER A 128 4.48 10.74 -10.29
C SER A 128 3.49 11.08 -11.41
N LEU A 129 2.32 11.57 -11.01
CA LEU A 129 1.21 11.89 -11.89
C LEU A 129 0.69 13.28 -11.58
N PHE A 130 0.53 14.10 -12.61
CA PHE A 130 -0.23 15.34 -12.53
C PHE A 130 -1.55 15.18 -13.27
N CYS A 131 -2.67 15.27 -12.55
CA CYS A 131 -3.99 15.31 -13.15
C CYS A 131 -4.37 16.77 -13.44
N LEU A 132 -4.71 17.07 -14.68
CA LEU A 132 -5.19 18.37 -15.15
C LEU A 132 -6.67 18.24 -15.52
N THR A 133 -7.56 18.89 -14.80
CA THR A 133 -9.00 18.89 -15.12
C THR A 133 -9.35 20.16 -15.89
N VAL A 134 -10.01 20.01 -17.05
CA VAL A 134 -10.47 21.13 -17.86
C VAL A 134 -11.99 21.06 -17.98
N GLY A 135 -12.66 21.99 -17.31
CA GLY A 135 -14.12 22.09 -17.22
C GLY A 135 -14.57 23.54 -17.26
N THR A 136 -15.47 23.92 -16.34
CA THR A 136 -15.87 25.32 -16.14
C THR A 136 -14.70 26.22 -15.74
N GLY A 137 -13.74 25.64 -15.00
CA GLY A 137 -12.42 26.20 -14.73
C GLY A 137 -11.31 25.21 -15.10
N ILE A 138 -10.11 25.43 -14.57
CA ILE A 138 -8.99 24.50 -14.70
C ILE A 138 -8.41 24.21 -13.33
N GLY A 139 -8.35 22.93 -12.97
CA GLY A 139 -7.75 22.47 -11.74
C GLY A 139 -6.56 21.54 -11.99
N GLY A 140 -5.70 21.41 -10.98
CA GLY A 140 -4.59 20.49 -10.99
C GLY A 140 -4.52 19.68 -9.71
N SER A 141 -4.11 18.43 -9.81
CA SER A 141 -3.77 17.58 -8.67
C SER A 141 -2.46 16.87 -8.92
N TYR A 142 -1.55 16.92 -7.95
CA TYR A 142 -0.26 16.28 -8.05
C TYR A 142 -0.17 15.08 -7.10
N ILE A 143 0.21 13.93 -7.65
CA ILE A 143 0.31 12.66 -6.94
C ILE A 143 1.74 12.15 -7.08
N ILE A 144 2.33 11.80 -5.95
CA ILE A 144 3.68 11.21 -5.85
C ILE A 144 3.58 9.97 -4.98
N ASP A 145 4.11 8.84 -5.46
CA ASP A 145 4.09 7.55 -4.78
C ASP A 145 2.68 7.18 -4.28
N ASN A 146 1.69 7.34 -5.17
CA ASN A 146 0.26 7.11 -4.90
C ASN A 146 -0.34 7.93 -3.74
N LYS A 147 0.32 9.02 -3.35
CA LYS A 147 -0.14 9.96 -2.32
C LYS A 147 -0.44 11.32 -2.93
N LEU A 148 -1.54 11.89 -2.50
CA LEU A 148 -1.93 13.24 -2.87
C LEU A 148 -0.98 14.26 -2.23
N HIS A 149 -0.44 15.16 -3.05
CA HIS A 149 0.35 16.28 -2.60
C HIS A 149 -0.52 17.55 -2.48
N THR A 150 -1.14 17.71 -1.31
CA THR A 150 -2.11 18.79 -1.02
C THR A 150 -1.48 20.18 -0.86
N GLY A 151 -0.15 20.27 -0.70
CA GLY A 151 0.52 21.51 -0.32
C GLY A 151 0.30 21.91 1.15
N HIS A 152 1.01 22.96 1.60
CA HIS A 152 1.05 23.37 3.01
C HIS A 152 -0.31 23.83 3.56
N SER A 153 -1.13 24.47 2.72
CA SER A 153 -2.45 25.03 3.08
C SER A 153 -3.62 24.29 2.42
N TYR A 154 -3.39 23.06 1.94
CA TYR A 154 -4.40 22.25 1.22
C TYR A 154 -4.86 22.83 -0.13
N SER A 155 -4.11 23.77 -0.71
CA SER A 155 -4.40 24.43 -1.99
C SER A 155 -3.31 24.19 -3.05
N GLY A 156 -2.55 23.10 -2.92
CA GLY A 156 -1.57 22.70 -3.93
C GLY A 156 -2.26 22.30 -5.24
N GLY A 157 -1.69 22.69 -6.38
CA GLY A 157 -2.23 22.30 -7.69
C GLY A 157 -3.27 23.26 -8.28
N GLU A 158 -3.48 24.44 -7.67
CA GLU A 158 -4.35 25.53 -8.15
C GLU A 158 -3.81 26.24 -9.41
N ILE A 159 -3.52 25.44 -10.45
CA ILE A 159 -2.84 25.88 -11.66
C ILE A 159 -3.71 26.79 -12.53
N GLY A 160 -5.03 26.83 -12.29
CA GLY A 160 -5.96 27.69 -13.01
C GLY A 160 -5.66 29.18 -12.82
N TYR A 161 -5.07 29.54 -11.68
CA TYR A 161 -4.69 30.91 -11.34
C TYR A 161 -3.29 31.31 -11.83
N ILE A 162 -2.52 30.39 -12.43
CA ILE A 162 -1.20 30.72 -12.95
C ILE A 162 -1.33 31.76 -14.07
N PRO A 163 -0.54 32.85 -14.03
CA PRO A 163 -0.57 33.84 -15.10
C PRO A 163 0.06 33.27 -16.37
N ILE A 164 -0.68 33.30 -17.47
CA ILE A 164 -0.21 32.99 -18.81
C ILE A 164 -0.53 34.19 -19.69
N GLU A 165 0.50 34.80 -20.29
CA GLU A 165 0.35 35.92 -21.23
C GLU A 165 -0.55 37.08 -20.71
N GLY A 166 -0.49 37.35 -19.40
CA GLY A 166 -1.18 38.48 -18.78
C GLY A 166 -2.58 38.19 -18.22
N ASP A 167 -3.07 36.95 -18.32
CA ASP A 167 -4.35 36.52 -17.73
C ASP A 167 -4.19 35.20 -16.96
N GLN A 168 -5.19 34.81 -16.18
CA GLN A 168 -5.21 33.52 -15.48
C GLN A 168 -5.41 32.38 -16.49
N PHE A 169 -4.69 31.27 -16.30
CA PHE A 169 -4.77 30.12 -17.19
C PHE A 169 -6.22 29.64 -17.43
N GLN A 170 -7.07 29.65 -16.40
CA GLN A 170 -8.47 29.26 -16.51
C GLN A 170 -9.35 30.23 -17.33
N GLU A 171 -9.02 31.52 -17.33
CA GLU A 171 -9.70 32.54 -18.16
C GLU A 171 -9.26 32.48 -19.62
N LEU A 172 -8.27 31.63 -19.93
CA LEU A 172 -7.77 31.43 -21.29
C LEU A 172 -8.17 30.08 -21.87
N ALA A 173 -8.17 29.02 -21.06
CA ALA A 173 -8.19 27.63 -21.52
C ALA A 173 -9.24 26.73 -20.86
N SER A 174 -10.27 27.30 -20.22
CA SER A 174 -11.41 26.52 -19.73
C SER A 174 -12.47 26.28 -20.82
N THR A 175 -13.33 25.29 -20.59
CA THR A 175 -14.49 25.00 -21.47
C THR A 175 -15.49 26.16 -21.46
N ARG A 176 -15.64 26.85 -20.33
CA ARG A 176 -16.47 28.06 -20.21
C ARG A 176 -16.01 29.12 -21.21
N ILE A 177 -14.73 29.43 -21.25
CA ILE A 177 -14.16 30.45 -22.14
C ILE A 177 -14.29 30.06 -23.61
N LEU A 178 -14.12 28.77 -23.95
CA LEU A 178 -14.39 28.27 -25.29
C LEU A 178 -15.83 28.56 -25.73
N ILE A 179 -16.81 28.24 -24.87
CA ILE A 179 -18.23 28.48 -25.13
C ILE A 179 -18.51 29.97 -25.31
N GLN A 180 -18.04 30.81 -24.37
CA GLN A 180 -18.24 32.26 -24.38
C GLN A 180 -17.69 32.91 -25.65
N ASN A 181 -16.46 32.54 -26.06
CA ASN A 181 -15.87 33.09 -27.26
C ASN A 181 -16.61 32.68 -28.52
N VAL A 182 -16.99 31.40 -28.66
CA VAL A 182 -17.72 30.95 -29.84
C VAL A 182 -19.11 31.58 -29.90
N ALA A 183 -19.83 31.63 -28.78
CA ALA A 183 -21.15 32.26 -28.69
C ALA A 183 -21.09 33.74 -29.13
N ARG A 184 -20.13 34.49 -28.57
CA ARG A 184 -19.88 35.89 -28.93
C ARG A 184 -19.54 36.06 -30.42
N ARG A 185 -18.62 35.25 -30.96
CA ARG A 185 -18.16 35.36 -32.35
C ARG A 185 -19.21 34.93 -33.38
N LYS A 186 -20.15 34.09 -32.96
CA LYS A 186 -21.29 33.65 -33.78
C LYS A 186 -22.56 34.44 -33.54
N GLU A 187 -22.54 35.40 -32.61
CA GLU A 187 -23.69 36.22 -32.22
C GLU A 187 -24.90 35.37 -31.78
N VAL A 188 -24.64 34.31 -31.00
CA VAL A 188 -25.66 33.43 -30.41
C VAL A 188 -25.63 33.48 -28.89
N PHE A 189 -26.73 33.07 -28.25
CA PHE A 189 -26.82 32.97 -26.78
C PHE A 189 -25.93 31.84 -26.26
N GLU A 190 -25.24 32.06 -25.13
CA GLU A 190 -24.36 31.06 -24.51
C GLU A 190 -25.11 29.76 -24.17
N GLU A 191 -26.38 29.88 -23.76
CA GLU A 191 -27.25 28.76 -23.41
C GLU A 191 -27.64 27.90 -24.61
N SER A 192 -27.47 28.42 -25.84
CA SER A 192 -27.81 27.72 -27.08
C SER A 192 -26.68 26.86 -27.63
N ILE A 193 -25.48 26.93 -27.03
CA ILE A 193 -24.29 26.23 -27.50
C ILE A 193 -23.53 25.58 -26.34
N ASP A 194 -23.05 24.36 -26.57
CA ASP A 194 -22.20 23.66 -25.61
C ASP A 194 -20.90 23.20 -26.27
N GLY A 195 -20.00 22.62 -25.47
CA GLY A 195 -18.75 22.07 -25.99
C GLY A 195 -18.99 21.06 -27.13
N LYS A 196 -19.98 20.17 -27.00
CA LYS A 196 -20.25 19.14 -28.01
C LYS A 196 -20.59 19.75 -29.37
N ILE A 197 -21.49 20.75 -29.39
CA ILE A 197 -21.89 21.47 -30.61
C ILE A 197 -20.68 22.19 -31.22
N ILE A 198 -19.81 22.79 -30.41
CA ILE A 198 -18.60 23.47 -30.90
C ILE A 198 -17.67 22.50 -31.63
N PHE A 199 -17.36 21.35 -31.01
CA PHE A 199 -16.51 20.34 -31.64
C PHE A 199 -17.15 19.71 -32.88
N ASP A 200 -18.47 19.47 -32.87
CA ASP A 200 -19.19 18.94 -34.03
C ASP A 200 -19.21 19.93 -35.20
N ASN A 201 -19.34 21.23 -34.94
CA ASN A 201 -19.25 22.26 -35.97
C ASN A 201 -17.82 22.40 -36.51
N ALA A 202 -16.80 22.30 -35.64
CA ALA A 202 -15.40 22.29 -36.08
C ALA A 202 -15.10 21.12 -37.03
N ARG A 203 -15.61 19.91 -36.73
CA ARG A 203 -15.51 18.74 -37.63
C ARG A 203 -16.17 18.98 -38.99
N LYS A 204 -17.21 19.80 -39.04
CA LYS A 204 -17.90 20.21 -40.28
C LYS A 204 -17.20 21.35 -41.02
N GLY A 205 -16.05 21.82 -40.55
CA GLY A 205 -15.27 22.89 -41.18
C GLY A 205 -15.66 24.30 -40.74
N ASP A 206 -16.40 24.46 -39.64
CA ASP A 206 -16.71 25.77 -39.10
C ASP A 206 -15.45 26.50 -38.62
N LYS A 207 -15.09 27.58 -39.30
CA LYS A 207 -13.85 28.32 -39.06
C LYS A 207 -13.77 28.91 -37.65
N VAL A 208 -14.86 29.47 -37.14
CA VAL A 208 -14.88 30.09 -35.80
C VAL A 208 -14.63 29.03 -34.74
N CYS A 209 -15.31 27.88 -34.83
CA CYS A 209 -15.10 26.78 -33.89
C CYS A 209 -13.68 26.21 -33.97
N ILE A 210 -13.11 26.06 -35.17
CA ILE A 210 -11.72 25.59 -35.34
C ILE A 210 -10.74 26.57 -34.69
N GLU A 211 -10.85 27.86 -34.98
CA GLU A 211 -9.94 28.89 -34.46
C GLU A 211 -9.99 28.98 -32.92
N GLU A 212 -11.18 28.90 -32.31
CA GLU A 212 -11.30 28.92 -30.85
C GLU A 212 -10.80 27.62 -30.20
N ILE A 213 -10.93 26.46 -30.86
CA ILE A 213 -10.30 25.22 -30.39
C ILE A 213 -8.76 25.32 -30.50
N ASP A 214 -8.24 25.88 -31.58
CA ASP A 214 -6.79 26.09 -31.74
C ASP A 214 -6.25 27.05 -30.67
N ARG A 215 -7.01 28.12 -30.35
CA ARG A 215 -6.72 29.02 -29.23
C ARG A 215 -6.70 28.28 -27.89
N LEU A 216 -7.71 27.44 -27.62
CA LEU A 216 -7.75 26.61 -26.42
C LEU A 216 -6.52 25.70 -26.33
N VAL A 217 -6.18 24.99 -27.41
CA VAL A 217 -5.02 24.09 -27.48
C VAL A 217 -3.71 24.83 -27.24
N TYR A 218 -3.57 26.04 -27.81
CA TYR A 218 -2.40 26.89 -27.59
C TYR A 218 -2.17 27.16 -26.10
N TYR A 219 -3.18 27.64 -25.39
CA TYR A 219 -3.05 27.96 -23.96
C TYR A 219 -2.95 26.71 -23.08
N LEU A 220 -3.68 25.63 -23.39
CA LEU A 220 -3.52 24.34 -22.70
C LEU A 220 -2.08 23.84 -22.79
N SER A 221 -1.47 23.94 -23.97
CA SER A 221 -0.07 23.54 -24.16
C SER A 221 0.89 24.36 -23.31
N LYS A 222 0.67 25.66 -23.15
CA LYS A 222 1.46 26.51 -22.24
C LYS A 222 1.32 26.07 -20.77
N GLY A 223 0.10 25.82 -20.31
CA GLY A 223 -0.12 25.31 -18.95
C GLY A 223 0.53 23.96 -18.71
N ILE A 224 0.37 23.01 -19.64
CA ILE A 224 1.02 21.69 -19.57
C ILE A 224 2.54 21.81 -19.58
N ALA A 225 3.10 22.70 -20.40
CA ALA A 225 4.54 22.96 -20.42
C ALA A 225 5.03 23.49 -19.06
N THR A 226 4.32 24.44 -18.44
CA THR A 226 4.63 24.93 -17.10
C THR A 226 4.66 23.80 -16.08
N ILE A 227 3.64 22.92 -16.09
CA ILE A 227 3.58 21.74 -15.21
C ILE A 227 4.78 20.81 -15.46
N ALA A 228 5.08 20.52 -16.72
CA ALA A 228 6.18 19.63 -17.10
C ALA A 228 7.55 20.17 -16.66
N TYR A 229 7.78 21.49 -16.77
CA TYR A 229 9.03 22.10 -16.34
C TYR A 229 9.16 22.20 -14.82
N MET A 230 8.09 22.54 -14.12
CA MET A 230 8.11 22.76 -12.67
C MET A 230 8.11 21.45 -11.87
N MET A 231 7.26 20.50 -12.28
CA MET A 231 7.01 19.28 -11.51
C MET A 231 7.69 18.05 -12.12
N ASN A 232 7.96 18.08 -13.44
CA ASN A 232 8.56 16.97 -14.19
C ASN A 232 7.96 15.58 -13.85
N PRO A 233 6.63 15.41 -13.95
CA PRO A 233 6.00 14.14 -13.62
C PRO A 233 6.29 13.07 -14.69
N GLU A 234 6.18 11.79 -14.31
CA GLU A 234 6.20 10.67 -15.24
C GLU A 234 4.98 10.70 -16.18
N MET A 235 3.84 11.21 -15.69
CA MET A 235 2.60 11.31 -16.46
C MET A 235 1.84 12.61 -16.17
N ILE A 236 1.26 13.20 -17.22
CA ILE A 236 0.21 14.21 -17.12
C ILE A 236 -1.06 13.61 -17.74
N VAL A 237 -2.12 13.52 -16.93
CA VAL A 237 -3.44 13.04 -17.37
C VAL A 237 -4.38 14.21 -17.48
N ILE A 238 -5.01 14.38 -18.65
CA ILE A 238 -5.94 15.48 -18.93
C ILE A 238 -7.37 14.94 -18.83
N GLY A 239 -8.13 15.41 -17.85
CA GLY A 239 -9.52 15.05 -17.60
C GLY A 239 -10.48 16.23 -17.73
N GLY A 240 -11.72 16.04 -17.26
CA GLY A 240 -12.79 17.03 -17.28
C GLY A 240 -13.72 16.93 -18.50
N GLY A 241 -14.55 17.96 -18.73
CA GLY A 241 -15.60 17.94 -19.75
C GLY A 241 -15.09 17.77 -21.20
N ILE A 242 -13.83 18.11 -21.45
CA ILE A 242 -13.19 18.00 -22.77
C ILE A 242 -12.80 16.55 -23.14
N THR A 243 -12.81 15.62 -22.18
CA THR A 243 -12.34 14.23 -22.35
C THR A 243 -13.15 13.48 -23.42
N ASN A 244 -14.44 13.81 -23.57
CA ASN A 244 -15.31 13.23 -24.60
C ASN A 244 -14.88 13.57 -26.05
N GLN A 245 -14.00 14.55 -26.22
CA GLN A 245 -13.55 15.03 -27.53
C GLN A 245 -12.09 14.61 -27.83
N ARG A 246 -11.59 13.59 -27.11
CA ARG A 246 -10.20 13.13 -27.16
C ARG A 246 -9.66 12.92 -28.57
N ASP A 247 -10.45 12.31 -29.47
CA ASP A 247 -9.98 11.93 -30.80
C ASP A 247 -9.67 13.16 -31.66
N TYR A 248 -10.36 14.28 -31.40
CA TYR A 248 -10.12 15.56 -32.07
C TYR A 248 -9.03 16.36 -31.35
N LEU A 249 -9.10 16.44 -30.02
CA LEU A 249 -8.27 17.35 -29.23
C LEU A 249 -6.85 16.83 -28.99
N TYR A 250 -6.69 15.53 -28.72
CA TYR A 250 -5.41 14.93 -28.34
C TYR A 250 -4.32 15.08 -29.43
N PRO A 251 -4.59 14.88 -30.73
CA PRO A 251 -3.60 15.12 -31.78
C PRO A 251 -3.13 16.58 -31.85
N LEU A 252 -4.05 17.54 -31.63
CA LEU A 252 -3.75 18.97 -31.64
C LEU A 252 -2.86 19.36 -30.45
N ILE A 253 -3.21 18.91 -29.25
CA ILE A 253 -2.39 19.10 -28.04
C ILE A 253 -1.00 18.53 -28.27
N LYS A 254 -0.88 17.28 -28.72
CA LYS A 254 0.41 16.63 -28.95
C LYS A 254 1.27 17.37 -30.00
N LYS A 255 0.65 17.92 -31.04
CA LYS A 255 1.34 18.73 -32.05
C LYS A 255 1.87 20.04 -31.46
N GLN A 256 1.07 20.71 -30.62
CA GLN A 256 1.45 21.98 -30.01
C GLN A 256 2.52 21.80 -28.91
N LEU A 257 2.42 20.75 -28.09
CA LEU A 257 3.41 20.44 -27.03
C LEU A 257 4.82 20.23 -27.59
N LYS A 258 4.97 19.71 -28.81
CA LYS A 258 6.29 19.59 -29.47
C LYS A 258 6.99 20.93 -29.70
N LYS A 259 6.25 22.04 -29.71
CA LYS A 259 6.80 23.40 -29.84
C LYS A 259 7.12 24.02 -28.47
N ASP A 260 6.32 23.68 -27.45
CA ASP A 260 6.38 24.33 -26.14
C ASP A 260 7.27 23.57 -25.13
N ILE A 261 7.50 22.27 -25.33
CA ILE A 261 8.29 21.41 -24.44
C ILE A 261 9.54 20.88 -25.14
N ILE A 262 10.70 21.01 -24.50
CA ILE A 262 11.95 20.46 -25.03
C ILE A 262 11.88 18.92 -25.20
N PRO A 263 12.53 18.34 -26.22
CA PRO A 263 12.43 16.90 -26.51
C PRO A 263 12.81 15.98 -25.35
N ALA A 264 13.76 16.39 -24.50
CA ALA A 264 14.25 15.59 -23.38
C ALA A 264 13.16 15.32 -22.31
N ILE A 265 12.29 16.30 -22.05
CA ILE A 265 11.17 16.18 -21.11
C ILE A 265 10.00 15.49 -21.80
N LEU A 266 9.61 15.97 -23.00
CA LEU A 266 8.45 15.43 -23.73
C LEU A 266 8.56 13.93 -24.05
N LYS A 267 9.78 13.40 -24.22
CA LYS A 267 10.01 11.96 -24.45
C LYS A 267 9.81 11.11 -23.18
N LYS A 268 9.98 11.70 -21.99
CA LYS A 268 9.94 10.99 -20.70
C LYS A 268 8.63 11.19 -19.95
N THR A 269 7.93 12.31 -20.16
CA THR A 269 6.61 12.57 -19.59
C THR A 269 5.51 12.07 -20.52
N LYS A 270 4.74 11.07 -20.09
CA LYS A 270 3.58 10.57 -20.83
C LYS A 270 2.43 11.56 -20.71
N ILE A 271 1.79 11.88 -21.83
CA ILE A 271 0.60 12.74 -21.86
C ILE A 271 -0.57 11.89 -22.31
N GLU A 272 -1.57 11.74 -21.45
CA GLU A 272 -2.73 10.90 -21.66
C GLU A 272 -4.02 11.67 -21.42
N ILE A 273 -5.11 11.20 -22.01
CA ILE A 273 -6.47 11.66 -21.70
C ILE A 273 -7.08 10.70 -20.67
N ALA A 274 -7.74 11.26 -19.65
CA ALA A 274 -8.34 10.50 -18.54
C ALA A 274 -9.25 9.38 -19.04
N GLY A 275 -9.19 8.22 -18.37
CA GLY A 275 -10.01 7.05 -18.69
C GLY A 275 -11.31 7.00 -17.89
N ASN A 276 -11.26 7.50 -16.65
CA ASN A 276 -12.37 7.51 -15.72
C ASN A 276 -13.07 8.86 -15.85
N LEU A 277 -14.14 8.88 -16.66
CA LEU A 277 -14.85 10.11 -17.04
C LEU A 277 -15.64 10.69 -15.85
N ASN A 278 -16.88 10.22 -15.67
CA ASN A 278 -17.86 10.82 -14.79
C ASN A 278 -17.82 10.30 -13.36
N ASP A 279 -17.08 9.21 -13.13
CA ASP A 279 -17.04 8.46 -11.88
C ASP A 279 -15.77 8.74 -11.06
N ALA A 280 -14.83 9.51 -11.63
CA ALA A 280 -13.52 9.77 -11.02
C ALA A 280 -13.63 10.47 -9.65
N GLY A 281 -14.61 11.36 -9.47
CA GLY A 281 -14.87 11.98 -8.15
C GLY A 281 -15.18 10.93 -7.08
N MET A 282 -16.16 10.05 -7.33
CA MET A 282 -16.55 9.00 -6.38
C MET A 282 -15.44 7.96 -6.13
N ILE A 283 -14.78 7.49 -7.18
CA ILE A 283 -13.66 6.54 -7.08
C ILE A 283 -12.49 7.17 -6.30
N GLY A 284 -12.21 8.44 -6.58
CA GLY A 284 -11.16 9.23 -5.96
C GLY A 284 -11.42 9.47 -4.47
N ALA A 285 -12.66 9.80 -4.11
CA ALA A 285 -13.06 9.97 -2.73
C ALA A 285 -12.89 8.65 -1.95
N LEU A 286 -13.29 7.52 -2.53
CA LEU A 286 -13.03 6.21 -1.95
C LEU A 286 -11.52 5.96 -1.78
N ARG A 287 -10.73 6.26 -2.81
CA ARG A 287 -9.27 6.11 -2.74
C ARG A 287 -8.68 6.94 -1.61
N TYR A 288 -9.12 8.19 -1.48
CA TYR A 288 -8.71 9.07 -0.41
C TYR A 288 -9.08 8.49 0.97
N PHE A 289 -10.31 8.01 1.12
CA PHE A 289 -10.77 7.36 2.36
C PHE A 289 -9.87 6.18 2.74
N LEU A 290 -9.59 5.27 1.81
CA LEU A 290 -8.75 4.10 2.06
C LEU A 290 -7.31 4.48 2.45
N LEU A 291 -6.77 5.56 1.86
CA LEU A 291 -5.47 6.10 2.26
C LEU A 291 -5.49 6.71 3.66
N GLN A 292 -6.54 7.44 4.04
CA GLN A 292 -6.66 7.98 5.40
C GLN A 292 -6.87 6.88 6.44
N GLU A 293 -7.68 5.88 6.11
CA GLU A 293 -7.88 4.69 6.94
C GLU A 293 -6.55 3.98 7.18
N SER A 294 -5.75 3.80 6.13
CA SER A 294 -4.44 3.15 6.23
C SER A 294 -3.40 3.99 6.97
N MET A 295 -3.53 5.32 6.94
CA MET A 295 -2.68 6.25 7.69
C MET A 295 -3.14 6.43 9.14
N GLN A 296 -4.31 5.95 9.57
CA GLN A 296 -4.78 6.15 10.95
C GLN A 296 -3.80 5.66 12.03
N PRO A 297 -3.15 4.50 11.91
CA PRO A 297 -2.15 4.08 12.90
C PRO A 297 -0.97 5.06 12.97
N PHE A 298 -0.54 5.60 11.81
CA PHE A 298 0.52 6.61 11.74
C PHE A 298 0.08 7.93 12.40
N ASN A 299 -1.08 8.44 11.99
CA ASN A 299 -1.66 9.67 12.50
C ASN A 299 -1.95 9.60 14.00
N LYS A 300 -2.32 8.43 14.51
CA LYS A 300 -2.52 8.19 15.95
C LYS A 300 -1.21 8.31 16.71
N ILE A 301 -0.12 7.73 16.21
CA ILE A 301 1.21 7.86 16.83
C ILE A 301 1.66 9.32 16.84
N THR A 302 1.60 10.00 15.68
CA THR A 302 2.05 11.39 15.56
C THR A 302 1.19 12.34 16.40
N THR A 303 -0.13 12.19 16.38
CA THR A 303 -1.07 13.00 17.18
C THR A 303 -0.82 12.82 18.68
N LEU A 304 -0.56 11.60 19.15
CA LEU A 304 -0.24 11.37 20.56
C LEU A 304 1.07 12.09 20.95
N MET A 305 2.09 12.04 20.09
CA MET A 305 3.37 12.71 20.32
C MET A 305 3.22 14.25 20.32
N GLU A 306 2.51 14.81 19.34
CA GLU A 306 2.28 16.26 19.22
C GLU A 306 1.42 16.80 20.36
N SER A 307 0.30 16.15 20.66
CA SER A 307 -0.66 16.59 21.69
C SER A 307 -0.06 16.55 23.10
N ASN A 308 0.94 15.70 23.34
CA ASN A 308 1.64 15.61 24.62
C ASN A 308 3.01 16.28 24.61
N ARG A 309 3.41 17.00 23.55
CA ARG A 309 4.73 17.60 23.40
C ARG A 309 5.15 18.46 24.60
N HIS A 310 4.20 19.21 25.17
CA HIS A 310 4.42 20.06 26.35
C HIS A 310 4.66 19.29 27.66
N LYS A 311 4.34 17.99 27.70
CA LYS A 311 4.51 17.11 28.88
C LYS A 311 5.78 16.26 28.81
N LEU A 312 6.51 16.30 27.69
CA LEU A 312 7.71 15.50 27.47
C LEU A 312 8.94 16.18 28.08
N THR A 313 9.76 15.40 28.78
CA THR A 313 11.10 15.81 29.19
C THR A 313 12.00 16.00 27.97
N LYS A 314 13.20 16.56 28.15
CA LYS A 314 14.17 16.76 27.07
C LYS A 314 14.55 15.44 26.37
N GLY A 315 14.78 14.37 27.14
CA GLY A 315 15.07 13.04 26.59
C GLY A 315 13.88 12.39 25.89
N GLU A 316 12.67 12.54 26.44
CA GLU A 316 11.43 12.06 25.79
C GLU A 316 11.11 12.83 24.49
N SER A 317 11.45 14.11 24.43
CA SER A 317 11.33 14.92 23.21
C SER A 317 12.29 14.45 22.13
N MET A 318 13.49 13.98 22.49
CA MET A 318 14.42 13.35 21.53
C MET A 318 13.84 12.05 20.98
N ILE A 319 13.22 11.22 21.82
CA ILE A 319 12.55 9.99 21.40
C ILE A 319 11.42 10.31 20.40
N ALA A 320 10.52 11.24 20.73
CA ALA A 320 9.45 11.66 19.82
C ALA A 320 10.00 12.17 18.48
N THR A 321 11.01 13.04 18.52
CA THR A 321 11.61 13.62 17.31
C THR A 321 12.25 12.55 16.43
N TYR A 322 12.98 11.61 17.03
CA TYR A 322 13.62 10.52 16.29
C TYR A 322 12.58 9.60 15.64
N ILE A 323 11.55 9.19 16.39
CA ILE A 323 10.50 8.30 15.87
C ILE A 323 9.70 8.96 14.74
N MET A 324 9.36 10.25 14.88
CA MET A 324 8.67 11.00 13.82
C MET A 324 9.51 11.07 12.53
N LYS A 325 10.84 11.15 12.65
CA LYS A 325 11.75 11.20 11.48
C LYS A 325 12.07 9.82 10.90
N ASN A 326 12.07 8.78 11.74
CA ASN A 326 12.53 7.43 11.39
C ASN A 326 11.51 6.37 11.83
N MET A 327 10.24 6.52 11.44
CA MET A 327 9.16 5.61 11.87
C MET A 327 9.45 4.14 11.49
N ASN A 328 10.14 3.92 10.37
CA ASN A 328 10.57 2.61 9.89
C ASN A 328 11.52 1.88 10.83
N ASP A 329 12.21 2.58 11.72
CA ASP A 329 13.14 1.96 12.66
C ASP A 329 12.39 1.28 13.80
N VAL A 330 11.24 1.82 14.20
CA VAL A 330 10.45 1.32 15.34
C VAL A 330 10.07 -0.16 15.20
N PRO A 331 9.44 -0.66 14.11
CA PRO A 331 9.12 -2.08 13.96
C PRO A 331 10.33 -2.99 13.88
N ASN A 332 11.47 -2.46 13.41
CA ASN A 332 12.65 -3.22 13.04
C ASN A 332 13.74 -3.24 14.13
N ASN A 333 13.49 -2.61 15.28
CA ASN A 333 14.46 -2.52 16.37
C ASN A 333 13.78 -2.89 17.69
N THR A 334 14.48 -3.65 18.52
CA THR A 334 14.16 -3.88 19.92
C THR A 334 14.24 -2.59 20.72
N ILE A 335 13.71 -2.59 21.96
CA ILE A 335 13.78 -1.41 22.82
C ILE A 335 15.24 -1.03 23.13
N SER A 336 16.13 -2.03 23.23
CA SER A 336 17.56 -1.84 23.51
C SER A 336 18.27 -1.16 22.33
N GLU A 337 18.05 -1.65 21.11
CA GLU A 337 18.60 -1.06 19.89
C GLU A 337 18.08 0.35 19.65
N MET A 338 16.79 0.60 19.91
CA MET A 338 16.23 1.94 19.84
C MET A 338 16.82 2.89 20.88
N ALA A 339 17.04 2.40 22.11
CA ALA A 339 17.65 3.18 23.18
C ALA A 339 19.08 3.61 22.78
N GLN A 340 19.84 2.69 22.20
CA GLN A 340 21.18 2.97 21.68
C GLN A 340 21.16 3.97 20.51
N LYS A 341 20.28 3.78 19.52
CA LYS A 341 20.15 4.69 18.36
C LYS A 341 19.78 6.12 18.73
N ILE A 342 18.92 6.28 19.73
CA ILE A 342 18.43 7.60 20.20
C ILE A 342 19.38 8.19 21.27
N ASN A 343 20.30 7.39 21.80
CA ASN A 343 21.18 7.73 22.93
C ASN A 343 20.40 8.06 24.21
N VAL A 344 19.50 7.16 24.60
CA VAL A 344 18.66 7.22 25.82
C VAL A 344 18.64 5.87 26.54
N SER A 345 18.06 5.79 27.74
CA SER A 345 17.87 4.49 28.42
C SER A 345 16.57 3.80 27.97
N GLU A 346 16.53 2.46 28.01
CA GLU A 346 15.31 1.67 27.75
C GLU A 346 14.14 2.06 28.67
N SER A 347 14.47 2.36 29.94
CA SER A 347 13.51 2.84 30.93
C SER A 347 12.89 4.20 30.55
N MET A 348 13.61 5.03 29.80
CA MET A 348 13.10 6.29 29.27
C MET A 348 12.12 6.06 28.12
N ILE A 349 12.40 5.11 27.21
CA ILE A 349 11.45 4.70 26.15
C ILE A 349 10.19 4.09 26.76
N THR A 350 10.32 3.28 27.81
CA THR A 350 9.17 2.69 28.51
C THR A 350 8.30 3.77 29.17
N ARG A 351 8.91 4.74 29.87
CA ARG A 351 8.19 5.89 30.45
C ARG A 351 7.52 6.75 29.39
N PHE A 352 8.21 6.98 28.26
CA PHE A 352 7.66 7.68 27.10
C PHE A 352 6.39 7.01 26.59
N CYS A 353 6.42 5.69 26.34
CA CYS A 353 5.25 4.94 25.84
C CYS A 353 4.07 5.00 26.82
N LYS A 354 4.33 4.90 28.14
CA LYS A 354 3.27 5.03 29.16
C LYS A 354 2.70 6.44 29.21
N LYS A 355 3.55 7.48 29.11
CA LYS A 355 3.14 8.88 29.16
C LYS A 355 2.27 9.29 27.96
N LEU A 356 2.47 8.65 26.81
CA LEU A 356 1.64 8.82 25.62
C LEU A 356 0.39 7.95 25.59
N ASP A 357 0.08 7.23 26.68
CA ASP A 357 -1.05 6.29 26.76
C ASP A 357 -0.98 5.14 25.73
N ILE A 358 0.23 4.85 25.23
CA ILE A 358 0.51 3.72 24.33
C ILE A 358 0.71 2.45 25.17
N GLY A 359 1.26 2.59 26.38
CA GLY A 359 1.40 1.53 27.37
C GLY A 359 2.77 0.85 27.34
N SER A 360 3.19 0.31 26.19
CA SER A 360 4.48 -0.39 26.05
C SER A 360 5.16 -0.13 24.71
N TYR A 361 6.47 -0.39 24.66
CA TYR A 361 7.23 -0.30 23.41
C TYR A 361 6.77 -1.34 22.38
N SER A 362 6.39 -2.55 22.80
CA SER A 362 5.82 -3.56 21.90
C SER A 362 4.52 -3.11 21.23
N LYS A 363 3.67 -2.37 21.96
CA LYS A 363 2.44 -1.79 21.41
C LYS A 363 2.73 -0.63 20.46
N LEU A 364 3.72 0.22 20.78
CA LEU A 364 4.22 1.23 19.85
C LEU A 364 4.78 0.59 18.56
N ARG A 365 5.49 -0.54 18.70
CA ARG A 365 6.03 -1.32 17.60
C ARG A 365 4.94 -1.87 16.68
N LEU A 366 3.87 -2.40 17.26
CA LEU A 366 2.70 -2.88 16.53
C LEU A 366 2.01 -1.73 15.78
N MET A 367 1.74 -0.61 16.46
CA MET A 367 1.12 0.57 15.85
C MET A 367 2.00 1.14 14.71
N ALA A 368 3.33 1.11 14.87
CA ALA A 368 4.26 1.55 13.83
C ALA A 368 4.30 0.56 12.66
N LYS A 369 4.26 -0.75 12.91
CA LYS A 369 4.13 -1.79 11.87
C LYS A 369 2.85 -1.59 11.05
N GLU A 370 1.72 -1.36 11.71
CA GLU A 370 0.43 -1.06 11.08
C GLU A 370 0.49 0.25 10.27
N ALA A 371 1.13 1.29 10.79
CA ALA A 371 1.33 2.57 10.11
C ALA A 371 2.17 2.42 8.81
N ILE A 372 3.19 1.56 8.85
CA ILE A 372 4.08 1.32 7.72
C ILE A 372 3.44 0.39 6.69
N ILE A 373 2.69 -0.60 7.14
CA ILE A 373 1.90 -1.47 6.26
C ILE A 373 0.80 -0.65 5.58
N GLY A 374 0.08 0.21 6.31
CA GLY A 374 -0.95 1.09 5.77
C GLY A 374 -0.42 2.07 4.71
N THR A 375 0.82 2.54 4.85
CA THR A 375 1.48 3.39 3.86
C THR A 375 2.06 2.61 2.66
N ARG A 376 2.27 1.29 2.78
CA ARG A 376 2.75 0.39 1.70
C ARG A 376 1.65 -0.42 1.01
N LEU A 377 0.44 -0.48 1.58
CA LEU A 377 -0.63 -1.41 1.16
C LEU A 377 -1.20 -1.15 -0.24
N HIS A 378 -0.72 -0.13 -0.96
CA HIS A 378 -1.16 0.14 -2.34
C HIS A 378 -0.03 0.43 -3.34
N ASP A 379 1.22 0.05 -3.03
CA ASP A 379 2.20 -0.27 -4.08
C ASP A 379 1.87 -1.61 -4.78
N LYS A 380 0.77 -2.27 -4.38
CA LYS A 380 0.25 -3.48 -5.03
C LYS A 380 -0.54 -3.14 -6.30
N THR A 381 0.14 -2.56 -7.29
CA THR A 381 -0.15 -2.85 -8.69
C THR A 381 0.68 -4.06 -9.09
N ASP A 382 0.03 -5.19 -9.35
CA ASP A 382 0.48 -6.37 -10.14
C ASP A 382 2.00 -6.58 -10.30
N THR A 383 2.79 -6.47 -9.24
CA THR A 383 4.20 -6.86 -9.24
C THR A 383 4.22 -8.33 -8.90
N SER A 384 4.05 -9.13 -9.96
CA SER A 384 4.21 -10.59 -10.11
C SER A 384 4.20 -11.38 -8.79
N SER A 385 3.34 -12.40 -8.67
CA SER A 385 3.40 -13.41 -7.60
C SER A 385 4.83 -13.83 -7.20
N LEU A 386 5.79 -13.82 -8.14
CA LEU A 386 7.23 -13.98 -7.93
C LEU A 386 7.89 -13.01 -6.93
N VAL A 387 7.53 -11.73 -6.89
CA VAL A 387 8.12 -10.75 -5.97
C VAL A 387 7.60 -10.95 -4.55
N GLU A 388 6.30 -11.19 -4.39
CA GLU A 388 5.72 -11.57 -3.09
C GLU A 388 6.29 -12.89 -2.59
N VAL A 389 6.39 -13.88 -3.48
CA VAL A 389 7.03 -15.17 -3.15
C VAL A 389 8.49 -14.94 -2.77
N LYS A 390 9.26 -14.18 -3.56
CA LYS A 390 10.65 -13.86 -3.27
C LYS A 390 10.81 -13.17 -1.93
N GLN A 391 9.96 -12.18 -1.62
CA GLN A 391 10.03 -11.47 -0.34
C GLN A 391 9.70 -12.42 0.82
N GLY A 392 8.68 -13.27 0.67
CA GLY A 392 8.38 -14.32 1.66
C GLY A 392 9.57 -15.25 1.90
N TYR A 393 10.27 -15.67 0.84
CA TYR A 393 11.52 -16.43 0.99
C TYR A 393 12.62 -15.63 1.68
N VAL A 394 12.82 -14.35 1.37
CA VAL A 394 13.81 -13.49 2.06
C VAL A 394 13.52 -13.36 3.55
N ASP A 395 12.24 -13.20 3.91
CA ASP A 395 11.80 -13.07 5.30
C ASP A 395 12.00 -14.37 6.09
N ILE A 396 11.67 -15.52 5.46
CA ILE A 396 11.95 -16.87 5.99
C ILE A 396 13.45 -17.05 6.27
N LEU A 397 14.30 -16.71 5.29
CA LEU A 397 15.75 -16.86 5.40
C LEU A 397 16.33 -15.98 6.52
N SER A 398 15.89 -14.73 6.62
CA SER A 398 16.32 -13.82 7.67
C SER A 398 15.90 -14.33 9.06
N LYS A 399 14.70 -14.90 9.18
CA LYS A 399 14.22 -15.46 10.44
C LYS A 399 14.96 -16.74 10.85
N LEU A 400 15.31 -17.60 9.89
CA LEU A 400 16.13 -18.79 10.12
C LEU A 400 17.50 -18.44 10.69
N GLU A 401 18.12 -17.38 10.17
CA GLU A 401 19.40 -16.86 10.67
C GLU A 401 19.28 -16.45 12.13
N THR A 402 18.25 -15.67 12.50
CA THR A 402 18.02 -15.25 13.89
C THR A 402 17.71 -16.43 14.82
N LEU A 403 16.89 -17.39 14.38
CA LEU A 403 16.45 -18.51 15.21
C LEU A 403 17.59 -19.48 15.56
N ASN A 404 18.60 -19.57 14.70
CA ASN A 404 19.71 -20.51 14.86
C ASN A 404 21.06 -19.79 15.01
N GLU A 405 21.06 -18.50 15.36
CA GLU A 405 22.28 -17.68 15.50
C GLU A 405 23.22 -18.24 16.59
N THR A 406 22.65 -18.83 17.64
CA THR A 406 23.40 -19.41 18.76
C THR A 406 23.82 -20.86 18.54
N LEU A 407 23.53 -21.44 17.36
CA LEU A 407 23.83 -22.83 17.08
C LEU A 407 25.34 -23.03 16.89
N ASP A 408 25.94 -23.93 17.66
CA ASP A 408 27.34 -24.31 17.46
C ASP A 408 27.47 -25.28 16.28
N PHE A 409 27.55 -24.70 15.09
CA PHE A 409 27.74 -25.46 13.86
C PHE A 409 29.03 -26.30 13.90
N ALA A 410 30.12 -25.83 14.51
CA ALA A 410 31.37 -26.59 14.54
C ALA A 410 31.24 -27.89 15.35
N ALA A 411 30.55 -27.84 16.50
CA ALA A 411 30.27 -29.02 17.31
C ALA A 411 29.37 -30.01 16.58
N LEU A 412 28.29 -29.53 15.94
CA LEU A 412 27.38 -30.35 15.13
C LEU A 412 28.15 -31.07 14.02
N MET A 413 29.01 -30.34 13.33
CA MET A 413 29.82 -30.81 12.22
C MET A 413 30.81 -31.91 12.60
N ASN A 414 31.41 -31.81 13.79
CA ASN A 414 32.26 -32.87 14.33
C ASN A 414 31.47 -34.17 14.58
N GLN A 415 30.20 -34.08 14.97
CA GLN A 415 29.38 -35.29 15.15
C GLN A 415 29.07 -35.95 13.80
N PHE A 416 28.77 -35.15 12.77
CA PHE A 416 28.54 -35.67 11.42
C PHE A 416 29.78 -36.39 10.84
N THR A 417 31.00 -35.91 11.13
CA THR A 417 32.24 -36.57 10.65
C THR A 417 32.52 -37.89 11.36
N LEU A 418 32.16 -38.00 12.65
CA LEU A 418 32.36 -39.21 13.46
C LEU A 418 31.33 -40.31 13.18
N SER A 419 30.17 -39.95 12.61
CA SER A 419 29.06 -40.87 12.40
C SER A 419 29.10 -41.49 11.01
N ASP A 420 28.99 -42.81 10.94
CA ASP A 420 28.98 -43.54 9.67
C ASP A 420 27.58 -43.67 9.05
N ARG A 421 26.53 -43.54 9.86
CA ARG A 421 25.14 -43.71 9.46
C ARG A 421 24.20 -42.81 10.26
N LEU A 422 23.12 -42.37 9.63
CA LEU A 422 22.13 -41.47 10.22
C LEU A 422 20.71 -41.98 9.99
N PHE A 423 19.86 -41.92 11.00
CA PHE A 423 18.43 -42.23 10.90
C PHE A 423 17.61 -40.95 10.93
N LEU A 424 16.70 -40.81 9.97
CA LEU A 424 15.74 -39.73 9.91
C LEU A 424 14.32 -40.24 10.15
N TYR A 425 13.62 -39.58 11.06
CA TYR A 425 12.24 -39.86 11.39
C TYR A 425 11.36 -38.65 11.03
N GLY A 426 10.30 -38.88 10.28
CA GLY A 426 9.32 -37.84 9.93
C GLY A 426 8.04 -38.44 9.39
N THR A 427 6.88 -38.02 9.89
CA THR A 427 5.57 -38.57 9.51
C THR A 427 4.76 -37.58 8.67
N GLY A 428 3.70 -38.07 8.00
CA GLY A 428 2.72 -37.24 7.31
C GLY A 428 3.33 -36.35 6.22
N GLU A 429 3.08 -35.05 6.29
CA GLU A 429 3.60 -34.06 5.33
C GLU A 429 5.14 -34.01 5.27
N MET A 430 5.83 -34.52 6.29
CA MET A 430 7.30 -34.54 6.34
C MET A 430 7.92 -35.73 5.60
N GLU A 431 7.14 -36.74 5.17
CA GLU A 431 7.68 -37.93 4.48
C GLU A 431 8.49 -37.57 3.23
N TYR A 432 7.96 -36.68 2.39
CA TYR A 432 8.65 -36.22 1.19
C TYR A 432 9.97 -35.49 1.52
N VAL A 433 9.94 -34.61 2.53
CA VAL A 433 11.12 -33.89 2.99
C VAL A 433 12.16 -34.86 3.55
N ASN A 434 11.71 -35.89 4.24
CA ASN A 434 12.53 -36.95 4.80
C ASN A 434 13.34 -37.67 3.72
N GLN A 435 12.68 -38.05 2.63
CA GLN A 435 13.34 -38.67 1.47
C GLN A 435 14.30 -37.70 0.78
N LEU A 436 13.93 -36.42 0.65
CA LEU A 436 14.78 -35.41 0.03
C LEU A 436 16.07 -35.18 0.81
N ILE A 437 16.00 -35.10 2.15
CA ILE A 437 17.18 -35.01 3.03
C ILE A 437 18.07 -36.24 2.84
N LYS A 438 17.48 -37.45 2.87
CA LYS A 438 18.20 -38.71 2.65
C LYS A 438 19.01 -38.68 1.36
N TYR A 439 18.38 -38.36 0.23
CA TYR A 439 19.08 -38.34 -1.06
C TYR A 439 20.19 -37.29 -1.11
N LYS A 440 19.98 -36.08 -0.55
CA LYS A 440 21.02 -35.05 -0.51
C LYS A 440 22.22 -35.44 0.33
N LEU A 441 22.01 -36.07 1.49
CA LEU A 441 23.10 -36.57 2.35
C LEU A 441 23.85 -37.74 1.69
N MET A 442 23.14 -38.67 1.06
CA MET A 442 23.75 -39.79 0.32
C MET A 442 24.62 -39.32 -0.84
N GLN A 443 24.22 -38.26 -1.56
CA GLN A 443 25.05 -37.63 -2.60
C GLN A 443 26.40 -37.09 -2.07
N ARG A 444 26.51 -36.90 -0.74
CA ARG A 444 27.74 -36.47 -0.05
C ARG A 444 28.46 -37.63 0.64
N GLY A 445 28.06 -38.88 0.40
CA GLY A 445 28.69 -40.08 0.95
C GLY A 445 28.30 -40.39 2.39
N ILE A 446 27.24 -39.76 2.92
CA ILE A 446 26.71 -40.06 4.24
C ILE A 446 25.60 -41.10 4.09
N LEU A 447 25.69 -42.23 4.80
CA LEU A 447 24.66 -43.27 4.75
C LEU A 447 23.45 -42.84 5.59
N VAL A 448 22.28 -42.80 4.97
CA VAL A 448 21.06 -42.31 5.62
C VAL A 448 19.88 -43.23 5.35
N ASP A 449 19.16 -43.59 6.41
CA ASP A 449 17.87 -44.26 6.32
C ASP A 449 16.77 -43.34 6.86
N ALA A 450 15.70 -43.23 6.09
CA ALA A 450 14.55 -42.39 6.41
C ALA A 450 13.34 -43.29 6.62
N PHE A 451 12.65 -43.10 7.74
CA PHE A 451 11.50 -43.88 8.16
C PHE A 451 10.32 -42.95 8.41
N SER A 452 9.15 -43.30 7.89
CA SER A 452 7.98 -42.41 7.88
C SER A 452 6.70 -43.06 8.37
N SER A 453 6.67 -44.38 8.49
CA SER A 453 5.59 -45.08 9.18
C SER A 453 6.01 -45.56 10.58
N LYS A 454 5.03 -45.69 11.47
CA LYS A 454 5.26 -46.24 12.82
C LYS A 454 5.93 -47.62 12.80
N TYR A 455 5.52 -48.51 11.90
CA TYR A 455 6.09 -49.86 11.82
C TYR A 455 7.56 -49.85 11.40
N GLU A 456 7.93 -48.97 10.46
CA GLU A 456 9.32 -48.77 10.05
C GLU A 456 10.18 -48.24 11.21
N MET A 457 9.66 -47.23 11.94
CA MET A 457 10.33 -46.65 13.11
C MET A 457 10.52 -47.66 14.24
N GLU A 458 9.53 -48.50 14.53
CA GLU A 458 9.68 -49.57 15.53
C GLU A 458 10.68 -50.63 15.07
N THR A 459 10.71 -50.94 13.78
CA THR A 459 11.66 -51.93 13.23
C THR A 459 13.09 -51.40 13.30
N SER A 460 13.31 -50.12 12.99
CA SER A 460 14.64 -49.50 12.98
C SER A 460 15.32 -49.49 14.35
N LYS A 461 14.57 -49.57 15.47
CA LYS A 461 15.12 -49.69 16.83
C LYS A 461 16.10 -50.85 16.98
N HIS A 462 15.90 -51.96 16.26
CA HIS A 462 16.72 -53.16 16.37
C HIS A 462 18.11 -53.02 15.73
N VAL A 463 18.31 -52.00 14.89
CA VAL A 463 19.55 -51.76 14.14
C VAL A 463 20.20 -50.43 14.50
N LEU A 464 19.63 -49.69 15.46
CA LEU A 464 20.19 -48.45 15.97
C LEU A 464 21.45 -48.74 16.81
N GLN A 465 22.49 -47.93 16.66
CA GLN A 465 23.76 -48.05 17.40
C GLN A 465 24.17 -46.70 18.00
N PRO A 466 24.88 -46.67 19.15
CA PRO A 466 25.23 -45.43 19.86
C PRO A 466 26.02 -44.41 19.01
N GLU A 467 26.76 -44.87 18.02
CA GLU A 467 27.59 -44.01 17.14
C GLU A 467 26.78 -43.37 15.99
N MET A 468 25.48 -43.62 15.93
CA MET A 468 24.60 -43.06 14.91
C MET A 468 24.02 -41.70 15.35
N ILE A 469 23.72 -40.85 14.36
CA ILE A 469 22.91 -39.65 14.56
C ILE A 469 21.46 -39.99 14.28
N VAL A 470 20.57 -39.48 15.12
CA VAL A 470 19.12 -39.58 14.94
C VAL A 470 18.52 -38.19 14.80
N ILE A 471 17.82 -37.96 13.69
CA ILE A 471 17.13 -36.70 13.41
C ILE A 471 15.61 -36.93 13.41
N GLY A 472 14.89 -36.17 14.22
CA GLY A 472 13.43 -36.15 14.28
C GLY A 472 12.87 -34.87 13.67
N LEU A 473 12.06 -35.02 12.62
CA LEU A 473 11.37 -33.94 11.91
C LEU A 473 9.93 -33.85 12.39
N SER A 474 9.57 -32.75 13.05
CA SER A 474 8.19 -32.47 13.47
C SER A 474 7.97 -30.97 13.52
N LEU A 475 7.17 -30.42 12.61
CA LEU A 475 6.89 -28.98 12.62
C LEU A 475 6.16 -28.56 13.89
N SER A 476 5.22 -29.38 14.37
CA SER A 476 4.46 -29.10 15.59
C SER A 476 5.34 -29.23 16.84
N GLY A 477 6.31 -30.16 16.82
CA GLY A 477 7.12 -30.53 17.97
C GLY A 477 6.43 -31.52 18.92
N TYR A 478 5.23 -32.01 18.58
CA TYR A 478 4.40 -32.87 19.43
C TYR A 478 4.07 -34.24 18.81
N ASP A 479 4.72 -34.62 17.71
CA ASP A 479 4.46 -35.91 17.06
C ASP A 479 4.93 -37.06 17.95
N LYS A 480 3.98 -37.88 18.42
CA LYS A 480 4.22 -38.91 19.45
C LYS A 480 5.25 -39.94 19.02
N GLU A 481 5.13 -40.42 17.79
CA GLU A 481 6.05 -41.40 17.21
C GLU A 481 7.48 -40.85 17.13
N ILE A 482 7.65 -39.58 16.75
CA ILE A 482 8.96 -38.93 16.65
C ILE A 482 9.57 -38.76 18.04
N MET A 483 8.79 -38.32 19.02
CA MET A 483 9.23 -38.19 20.41
C MET A 483 9.69 -39.53 21.00
N GLU A 484 8.93 -40.61 20.76
CA GLU A 484 9.29 -41.95 21.23
C GLU A 484 10.62 -42.42 20.63
N MET A 485 10.85 -42.13 19.34
CA MET A 485 12.10 -42.49 18.67
C MET A 485 13.31 -41.68 19.14
N LEU A 486 13.16 -40.36 19.30
CA LEU A 486 14.24 -39.51 19.82
C LEU A 486 14.62 -39.90 21.24
N LYS A 487 13.63 -40.17 22.10
CA LYS A 487 13.88 -40.61 23.47
C LYS A 487 14.62 -41.94 23.53
N PHE A 488 14.18 -42.92 22.73
CA PHE A 488 14.86 -44.22 22.65
C PHE A 488 16.30 -44.09 22.15
N ALA A 489 16.54 -43.24 21.15
CA ALA A 489 17.87 -42.98 20.62
C ALA A 489 18.81 -42.34 21.67
N SER A 490 18.30 -41.36 22.41
CA SER A 490 19.02 -40.73 23.52
C SER A 490 19.37 -41.75 24.61
N GLU A 491 18.44 -42.63 24.99
CA GLU A 491 18.69 -43.72 25.96
C GLU A 491 19.75 -44.72 25.49
N MET A 492 19.89 -44.92 24.18
CA MET A 492 20.94 -45.74 23.56
C MET A 492 22.29 -45.01 23.43
N GLY A 493 22.36 -43.72 23.80
CA GLY A 493 23.57 -42.91 23.69
C GLY A 493 23.83 -42.34 22.30
N CYS A 494 22.83 -42.35 21.41
CA CYS A 494 22.91 -41.70 20.10
C CYS A 494 22.82 -40.18 20.26
N MET A 495 23.49 -39.43 19.39
CA MET A 495 23.25 -37.98 19.26
C MET A 495 21.89 -37.74 18.62
N THR A 496 21.05 -36.95 19.28
CA THR A 496 19.68 -36.65 18.84
C THR A 496 19.53 -35.19 18.39
N ILE A 497 18.90 -35.00 17.23
CA ILE A 497 18.62 -33.68 16.66
C ILE A 497 17.13 -33.53 16.39
N GLY A 498 16.49 -32.54 17.00
CA GLY A 498 15.10 -32.20 16.78
C GLY A 498 14.98 -31.04 15.80
N ILE A 499 14.16 -31.18 14.77
CA ILE A 499 13.85 -30.09 13.84
C ILE A 499 12.37 -29.73 13.98
N THR A 500 12.09 -28.51 14.45
CA THR A 500 10.73 -28.08 14.83
C THR A 500 10.51 -26.59 14.62
N SER A 501 9.25 -26.16 14.50
CA SER A 501 8.92 -24.72 14.48
C SER A 501 8.65 -24.13 15.87
N GLN A 502 8.67 -24.97 16.92
CA GLN A 502 8.35 -24.55 18.29
C GLN A 502 9.53 -24.75 19.24
N GLN A 503 10.07 -23.63 19.73
CA GLN A 503 11.25 -23.58 20.58
C GLN A 503 11.10 -24.36 21.90
N ASP A 504 9.93 -24.28 22.53
CA ASP A 504 9.66 -24.94 23.83
C ASP A 504 8.89 -26.27 23.69
N SER A 505 8.98 -26.91 22.52
CA SER A 505 8.28 -28.17 22.27
C SER A 505 8.97 -29.38 22.93
N PRO A 506 8.22 -30.47 23.20
CA PRO A 506 8.80 -31.71 23.70
C PRO A 506 9.97 -32.24 22.88
N ILE A 507 9.91 -32.16 21.55
CA ILE A 507 11.03 -32.56 20.68
C ILE A 507 12.25 -31.68 20.91
N SER A 508 12.06 -30.36 21.07
CA SER A 508 13.16 -29.45 21.37
C SER A 508 13.82 -29.76 22.72
N ASN A 509 13.04 -30.19 23.70
CA ASN A 509 13.51 -30.49 25.05
C ASN A 509 14.18 -31.86 25.19
N ILE A 510 13.80 -32.84 24.37
CA ILE A 510 14.33 -34.21 24.43
C ILE A 510 15.60 -34.36 23.56
N SER A 511 15.77 -33.50 22.56
CA SER A 511 16.90 -33.57 21.64
C SER A 511 18.15 -32.93 22.23
N ASP A 512 19.32 -33.51 21.97
CA ASP A 512 20.62 -32.92 22.34
C ASP A 512 20.87 -31.60 21.61
N LEU A 513 20.34 -31.49 20.38
CA LEU A 513 20.35 -30.26 19.59
C LEU A 513 18.98 -30.00 18.95
N SER A 514 18.57 -28.73 18.92
CA SER A 514 17.32 -28.30 18.31
C SER A 514 17.56 -27.29 17.19
N LEU A 515 17.12 -27.63 15.98
CA LEU A 515 17.09 -26.73 14.83
C LEU A 515 15.70 -26.13 14.70
N LEU A 516 15.62 -24.81 14.80
CA LEU A 516 14.35 -24.09 14.81
C LEU A 516 13.99 -23.58 13.41
N LEU A 517 12.75 -23.85 13.01
CA LEU A 517 12.16 -23.38 11.77
C LEU A 517 11.18 -22.22 12.06
N PRO A 518 10.99 -21.28 11.12
CA PRO A 518 9.92 -20.30 11.23
C PRO A 518 8.54 -20.98 11.23
N SER A 519 7.65 -20.52 12.11
CA SER A 519 6.26 -20.97 12.14
C SER A 519 5.42 -20.25 11.07
N LYS A 520 4.19 -20.74 10.81
CA LYS A 520 3.24 -20.04 9.92
C LYS A 520 2.86 -18.65 10.45
N ASP A 521 2.90 -18.46 11.76
CA ASP A 521 2.59 -17.18 12.40
C ASP A 521 3.76 -16.17 12.29
N ASP A 522 4.97 -16.65 11.95
CA ASP A 522 6.14 -15.80 11.75
C ASP A 522 6.17 -15.11 10.37
N VAL A 523 5.35 -15.56 9.41
CA VAL A 523 5.38 -15.10 8.01
C VAL A 523 3.98 -14.75 7.50
N ASP A 524 3.53 -13.53 7.77
CA ASP A 524 2.27 -13.00 7.25
C ASP A 524 2.25 -12.99 5.70
N ASN A 525 1.19 -13.52 5.09
CA ASN A 525 0.86 -13.51 3.64
C ASN A 525 1.58 -14.50 2.70
N PHE A 526 2.46 -15.38 3.17
CA PHE A 526 3.04 -16.42 2.29
C PHE A 526 2.17 -17.70 2.29
N ARG A 527 1.60 -18.05 1.13
CA ARG A 527 0.74 -19.25 0.95
C ARG A 527 1.49 -20.53 0.53
N GLY A 528 2.82 -20.48 0.38
CA GLY A 528 3.64 -21.66 0.02
C GLY A 528 4.03 -22.53 1.23
N SER A 529 4.65 -23.69 0.97
CA SER A 529 5.16 -24.60 2.01
C SER A 529 6.43 -24.01 2.67
N ILE A 530 6.23 -23.15 3.67
CA ILE A 530 7.29 -22.46 4.46
C ILE A 530 8.32 -23.47 5.03
N SER A 531 7.86 -24.66 5.39
CA SER A 531 8.63 -25.71 6.04
C SER A 531 9.71 -26.32 5.14
N GLU A 532 9.39 -26.63 3.87
CA GLU A 532 10.32 -27.29 2.94
C GLU A 532 11.53 -26.42 2.60
N ALA A 533 11.26 -25.16 2.27
CA ALA A 533 12.28 -24.16 1.95
C ALA A 533 13.27 -23.98 3.10
N SER A 534 12.73 -23.91 4.30
CA SER A 534 13.50 -23.68 5.52
C SER A 534 14.43 -24.83 5.83
N ILE A 535 13.92 -26.07 5.73
CA ILE A 535 14.71 -27.28 5.95
C ILE A 535 15.81 -27.40 4.89
N LEU A 536 15.49 -27.16 3.61
CA LEU A 536 16.48 -27.24 2.54
C LEU A 536 17.59 -26.19 2.69
N PHE A 537 17.25 -24.99 3.13
CA PHE A 537 18.25 -23.95 3.38
C PHE A 537 19.19 -24.34 4.53
N LEU A 538 18.64 -24.82 5.66
CA LEU A 538 19.46 -25.31 6.78
C LEU A 538 20.42 -26.42 6.34
N LEU A 539 19.94 -27.36 5.51
CA LEU A 539 20.79 -28.40 4.93
C LEU A 539 21.90 -27.82 4.06
N GLU A 540 21.62 -26.81 3.22
CA GLU A 540 22.67 -26.17 2.40
C GLU A 540 23.72 -25.45 3.25
N VAL A 541 23.30 -24.82 4.36
CA VAL A 541 24.24 -24.22 5.33
C VAL A 541 25.12 -25.31 5.95
N LEU A 542 24.53 -26.41 6.43
CA LEU A 542 25.26 -27.56 6.96
C LEU A 542 26.21 -28.14 5.91
N PHE A 543 25.79 -28.25 4.65
CA PHE A 543 26.62 -28.78 3.56
C PHE A 543 27.79 -27.87 3.19
N LYS A 544 27.60 -26.55 3.24
CA LYS A 544 28.67 -25.60 3.01
C LYS A 544 29.75 -25.73 4.08
N GLU A 545 29.35 -25.90 5.34
CA GLU A 545 30.29 -26.14 6.44
C GLU A 545 30.97 -27.52 6.34
N LEU A 546 30.26 -28.58 5.89
CA LEU A 546 30.85 -29.89 5.55
C LEU A 546 31.92 -29.80 4.46
N GLN A 547 31.79 -28.90 3.49
CA GLN A 547 32.83 -28.72 2.47
C GLN A 547 34.06 -27.97 3.00
N ASN A 548 33.86 -27.00 3.88
CA ASN A 548 34.96 -26.22 4.49
C ASN A 548 35.78 -27.06 5.48
N THR A 549 35.13 -27.98 6.20
CA THR A 549 35.76 -28.92 7.12
C THR A 549 36.27 -30.16 6.39
N ASN A 550 37.33 -30.02 5.56
CA ASN A 550 38.10 -31.11 4.90
C ASN A 550 37.49 -32.51 5.04
N TYR A 551 36.32 -32.76 4.43
CA TYR A 551 35.63 -34.05 4.51
C TYR A 551 36.31 -35.03 3.54
N LYS A 552 37.62 -35.23 3.73
CA LYS A 552 38.35 -36.35 3.15
C LYS A 552 38.04 -37.56 4.03
N LYS A 553 36.87 -38.17 3.82
CA LYS A 553 36.79 -39.62 3.98
C LYS A 553 37.71 -40.21 2.92
N VAL A 554 38.93 -40.49 3.36
CA VAL A 554 39.89 -41.35 2.67
C VAL A 554 39.12 -42.61 2.31
N HIS A 555 38.94 -42.85 1.00
CA HIS A 555 38.47 -44.14 0.50
C HIS A 555 39.35 -45.24 1.12
N LYS A 556 38.73 -46.08 1.93
CA LYS A 556 39.20 -47.42 2.24
C LYS A 556 38.13 -48.40 1.81
#